data_AF-A0A088SB22-F1
#
_entry.id   AF-A0A088SB22-F1
#
_cell.length_a   1.000
_cell.length_b   1.000
_cell.length_c   1.000
_cell.angle_alpha   90.00
_cell.angle_beta   90.00
_cell.angle_gamma   90.00
#
_symmetry.space_group_name_H-M   'P 1'
#
loop_
_entity.id
_entity.type
_entity.pdbx_description
1 polymer ?
#
loop_
_entity_poly.entity_id
_entity_poly.type
_entity_poly.pdbx_seq_one_letter_code
_entity_poly.pdbx_strand_id
1 'polypeptide(L)'
;MTVAEFRNAVVPVVVRHAQRYPNNGVVIFNELTSLEPNKVRVLLPLLGRGTNFPEYPSVSIAPLLVILTTDFGREGRTRGKSLLEMRAFITDEFTELYSKEAASHVRTFPFLPISLSTAGDIVRVVVREIGCSAPQPLCLTINDSAVLWLVEKTKMLLPAENGRAVAFETKLQVEALLEEVMANNALEGGTITTDEIYMDVAETCSYRRCTILLEGNGTLAIACQGTGTHTRVSSG
;
A
#
# COMPACT_ATOMS: atom_id res chain seq x y z
N MET A 1 -19.92 20.50 10.48
CA MET A 1 -19.54 20.01 11.82
C MET A 1 -18.70 21.06 12.53
N THR A 2 -19.15 21.52 13.69
CA THR A 2 -18.46 22.50 14.54
C THR A 2 -17.26 21.87 15.28
N VAL A 3 -16.41 22.70 15.90
CA VAL A 3 -15.27 22.22 16.72
C VAL A 3 -15.76 21.41 17.92
N ALA A 4 -16.86 21.82 18.56
CA ALA A 4 -17.43 21.11 19.70
C ALA A 4 -17.99 19.73 19.30
N GLU A 5 -18.70 19.66 18.17
CA GLU A 5 -19.18 18.39 17.62
C GLU A 5 -18.01 17.45 17.27
N PHE A 6 -16.97 17.98 16.64
CA PHE A 6 -15.76 17.21 16.33
C PHE A 6 -15.09 16.67 17.60
N ARG A 7 -14.96 17.51 18.64
CA ARG A 7 -14.40 17.11 19.94
C ARG A 7 -15.21 16.00 20.60
N ASN A 8 -16.53 16.13 20.60
CA ASN A 8 -17.43 15.13 21.17
C ASN A 8 -17.44 13.82 20.38
N ALA A 9 -17.15 13.85 19.08
CA ALA A 9 -17.04 12.66 18.26
C ALA A 9 -15.69 11.95 18.44
N VAL A 10 -14.57 12.67 18.44
CA VAL A 10 -13.23 12.08 18.36
C VAL A 10 -12.66 11.73 19.73
N VAL A 11 -12.77 12.62 20.73
CA VAL A 11 -12.14 12.41 22.04
C VAL A 11 -12.61 11.12 22.70
N PRO A 12 -13.92 10.80 22.78
CA PRO A 12 -14.37 9.56 23.40
C PRO A 12 -13.87 8.29 22.68
N VAL A 13 -13.70 8.35 21.35
CA VAL A 13 -13.17 7.25 20.55
C VAL A 13 -11.70 6.99 20.90
N VAL A 14 -10.89 8.05 20.97
CA VAL A 14 -9.48 7.94 21.36
C VAL A 14 -9.35 7.44 22.80
N VAL A 15 -10.13 7.98 23.72
CA VAL A 15 -10.12 7.58 25.14
C VAL A 15 -10.49 6.10 25.30
N ARG A 16 -11.54 5.63 24.61
CA ARG A 16 -11.92 4.21 24.62
C ARG A 16 -10.81 3.32 24.05
N HIS A 17 -10.15 3.78 22.99
CA HIS A 17 -9.00 3.06 22.42
C HIS A 17 -7.84 2.98 23.43
N ALA A 18 -7.51 4.09 24.10
CA ALA A 18 -6.46 4.15 25.12
C ALA A 18 -6.74 3.23 26.32
N GLN A 19 -8.00 3.16 26.76
CA GLN A 19 -8.41 2.23 27.82
C GLN A 19 -8.26 0.76 27.38
N ARG A 20 -8.57 0.45 26.13
CA ARG A 20 -8.46 -0.91 25.59
C ARG A 20 -7.00 -1.32 25.33
N TYR A 21 -6.15 -0.39 24.93
CA TYR A 21 -4.76 -0.62 24.56
C TYR A 21 -3.82 0.35 25.30
N PRO A 22 -3.69 0.21 26.62
CA PRO A 22 -3.01 1.20 27.47
C PRO A 22 -1.50 1.28 27.26
N ASN A 23 -0.86 0.27 26.66
CA ASN A 23 0.60 0.22 26.53
C ASN A 23 1.09 0.15 25.07
N ASN A 24 0.20 -0.05 24.11
CA ASN A 24 0.53 -0.35 22.72
C ASN A 24 -0.53 0.14 21.72
N GLY A 25 -1.39 1.08 22.13
CA GLY A 25 -2.37 1.68 21.25
C GLY A 25 -1.69 2.53 20.16
N VAL A 26 -2.20 2.42 18.94
CA VAL A 26 -1.75 3.21 17.78
C VAL A 26 -2.93 4.02 17.28
N VAL A 27 -2.74 5.33 17.19
CA VAL A 27 -3.74 6.27 16.66
C VAL A 27 -3.21 6.83 15.35
N ILE A 28 -3.95 6.61 14.27
CA ILE A 28 -3.60 7.10 12.93
C ILE A 28 -4.58 8.21 12.55
N PHE A 29 -4.06 9.40 12.31
CA PHE A 29 -4.80 10.48 11.68
C PHE A 29 -4.40 10.54 10.21
N ASN A 30 -5.30 10.07 9.34
CA ASN A 30 -5.07 10.09 7.91
C ASN A 30 -5.40 11.47 7.33
N GLU A 31 -4.53 11.99 6.49
CA GLU A 31 -4.71 13.24 5.73
C GLU A 31 -5.11 14.44 6.62
N LEU A 32 -4.23 14.79 7.56
CA LEU A 32 -4.46 15.85 8.54
C LEU A 32 -4.74 17.22 7.89
N THR A 33 -4.24 17.44 6.69
CA THR A 33 -4.44 18.65 5.88
C THR A 33 -5.89 18.89 5.50
N SER A 34 -6.73 17.85 5.48
CA SER A 34 -8.18 17.97 5.25
C SER A 34 -8.94 18.55 6.46
N LEU A 35 -8.31 18.58 7.64
CA LEU A 35 -8.92 19.12 8.86
C LEU A 35 -8.62 20.60 9.03
N GLU A 36 -9.66 21.39 9.29
CA GLU A 36 -9.52 22.79 9.69
C GLU A 36 -8.58 22.93 10.91
N PRO A 37 -7.69 23.93 10.95
CA PRO A 37 -6.73 24.13 12.04
C PRO A 37 -7.34 24.09 13.45
N ASN A 38 -8.51 24.69 13.63
CA ASN A 38 -9.21 24.72 14.91
C ASN A 38 -9.69 23.33 15.38
N LYS A 39 -9.93 22.39 14.46
CA LYS A 39 -10.25 20.99 14.80
C LYS A 39 -9.00 20.23 15.20
N VAL A 40 -7.86 20.48 14.55
CA VAL A 40 -6.58 19.88 14.94
C VAL A 40 -6.16 20.33 16.34
N ARG A 41 -6.51 21.56 16.74
CA ARG A 41 -6.28 22.04 18.12
C ARG A 41 -6.93 21.17 19.19
N VAL A 42 -8.04 20.49 18.89
CA VAL A 42 -8.68 19.53 19.80
C VAL A 42 -7.75 18.34 20.09
N LEU A 43 -6.89 17.99 19.13
CA LEU A 43 -5.95 16.87 19.22
C LEU A 43 -4.62 17.26 19.88
N LEU A 44 -4.43 18.51 20.30
CA LEU A 44 -3.17 18.95 20.92
C LEU A 44 -2.72 18.10 22.10
N PRO A 45 -3.58 17.53 22.97
CA PRO A 45 -3.11 16.59 23.99
C PRO A 45 -2.39 15.37 23.39
N LEU A 46 -2.79 14.88 22.21
CA LEU A 46 -2.10 13.79 21.51
C LEU A 46 -0.83 14.28 20.80
N LEU A 47 -0.88 15.46 20.19
CA LEU A 47 0.20 15.99 19.37
C LEU A 47 1.33 16.62 20.21
N GLY A 48 0.98 17.19 21.36
CA GLY A 48 1.82 18.04 22.20
C GLY A 48 2.28 17.38 23.51
N ARG A 49 2.22 16.04 23.62
CA ARG A 49 2.54 15.26 24.84
C ARG A 49 1.67 15.58 26.06
N GLY A 50 0.39 15.86 25.85
CA GLY A 50 -0.58 15.80 26.94
C GLY A 50 -0.65 14.39 27.53
N THR A 51 -0.86 14.29 28.84
CA THR A 51 -1.00 12.99 29.52
C THR A 51 -2.42 12.45 29.42
N ASN A 52 -3.41 13.32 29.27
CA ASN A 52 -4.83 13.01 29.20
C ASN A 52 -5.59 14.11 28.45
N PHE A 53 -6.85 13.83 28.09
CA PHE A 53 -7.79 14.88 27.71
C PHE A 53 -8.40 15.49 28.99
N PRO A 54 -8.64 16.81 29.05
CA PRO A 54 -9.19 17.47 30.23
C PRO A 54 -10.50 16.85 30.75
N GLU A 55 -11.35 16.37 29.86
CA GLU A 55 -12.63 15.74 30.16
C GLU A 55 -12.50 14.30 30.68
N TYR A 56 -11.34 13.67 30.49
CA TYR A 56 -11.05 12.29 30.87
C TYR A 56 -9.72 12.21 31.63
N PRO A 57 -9.58 12.87 32.79
CA PRO A 57 -8.31 13.03 33.49
C PRO A 57 -7.72 11.69 33.99
N SER A 58 -8.55 10.67 34.16
CA SER A 58 -8.15 9.33 34.63
C SER A 58 -7.61 8.42 33.53
N VAL A 59 -7.71 8.80 32.25
CA VAL A 59 -7.26 7.96 31.12
C VAL A 59 -5.99 8.54 30.53
N SER A 60 -4.89 7.78 30.65
CA SER A 60 -3.62 8.19 30.05
C SER A 60 -3.62 7.96 28.54
N ILE A 61 -3.19 8.97 27.78
CA ILE A 61 -2.94 8.91 26.33
C ILE A 61 -1.45 9.00 25.98
N ALA A 62 -0.59 9.28 26.99
CA ALA A 62 0.85 9.37 26.83
C ALA A 62 1.54 8.15 26.17
N PRO A 63 1.12 6.89 26.43
CA PRO A 63 1.77 5.72 25.84
C PRO A 63 1.34 5.42 24.39
N LEU A 64 0.40 6.17 23.83
CA LEU A 64 -0.07 5.93 22.47
C LEU A 64 0.97 6.36 21.44
N LEU A 65 1.17 5.52 20.42
CA LEU A 65 1.89 5.92 19.22
C LEU A 65 0.92 6.68 18.30
N VAL A 66 1.22 7.94 18.03
CA VAL A 66 0.42 8.76 17.11
C VAL A 66 1.14 8.86 15.77
N ILE A 67 0.46 8.43 14.70
CA ILE A 67 0.94 8.54 13.32
C ILE A 67 0.05 9.54 12.60
N LEU A 68 0.68 10.52 11.96
CA LEU A 68 0.01 11.53 11.16
C LEU A 68 0.44 11.34 9.71
N THR A 69 -0.52 11.32 8.79
CA THR A 69 -0.23 11.42 7.36
C THR A 69 -0.71 12.78 6.85
N THR A 70 0.07 13.37 5.96
CA THR A 70 -0.18 14.72 5.41
C THR A 70 0.29 14.76 3.97
N ASP A 71 -0.36 15.58 3.15
CA ASP A 71 0.04 15.84 1.77
C ASP A 71 0.73 17.20 1.59
N PHE A 72 1.36 17.77 2.63
CA PHE A 72 2.05 19.08 2.54
C PHE A 72 3.05 19.20 1.39
N GLY A 73 3.64 18.08 0.97
CA GLY A 73 4.57 18.01 -0.17
C GLY A 73 3.93 17.91 -1.55
N ARG A 74 2.60 17.97 -1.67
CA ARG A 74 1.86 17.89 -2.94
C ARG A 74 2.27 19.02 -3.89
N GLU A 75 1.93 18.86 -5.18
CA GLU A 75 2.15 19.86 -6.23
C GLU A 75 3.63 20.22 -6.45
N GLY A 76 4.54 19.33 -6.08
CA GLY A 76 5.97 19.50 -6.30
C GLY A 76 6.65 20.47 -5.33
N ARG A 77 6.00 20.84 -4.21
CA ARG A 77 6.59 21.71 -3.16
C ARG A 77 7.88 21.15 -2.57
N THR A 78 8.10 19.84 -2.69
CA THR A 78 9.33 19.14 -2.22
C THR A 78 10.32 18.82 -3.33
N ARG A 79 10.05 19.19 -4.60
CA ARG A 79 10.91 18.86 -5.73
C ARG A 79 12.28 19.54 -5.60
N GLY A 80 13.35 18.75 -5.72
CA GLY A 80 14.73 19.23 -5.64
C GLY A 80 15.22 19.55 -4.22
N LYS A 81 14.37 19.45 -3.19
CA LYS A 81 14.78 19.62 -1.80
C LYS A 81 15.52 18.37 -1.32
N SER A 82 16.52 18.57 -0.48
CA SER A 82 17.13 17.51 0.33
C SER A 82 16.16 17.03 1.41
N LEU A 83 16.43 15.86 2.01
CA LEU A 83 15.64 15.34 3.14
C LEU A 83 15.62 16.30 4.34
N LEU A 84 16.69 17.07 4.56
CA LEU A 84 16.74 18.06 5.63
C LEU A 84 15.79 19.22 5.33
N GLU A 85 15.82 19.73 4.10
CA GLU A 85 14.95 20.83 3.66
C GLU A 85 13.48 20.42 3.62
N MET A 86 13.16 19.17 3.21
CA MET A 86 11.79 18.66 3.27
C MET A 86 11.26 18.61 4.71
N ARG A 87 12.08 18.14 5.65
CA ARG A 87 11.69 18.08 7.08
C ARG A 87 11.49 19.47 7.67
N ALA A 88 12.40 20.41 7.38
CA ALA A 88 12.28 21.79 7.82
C ALA A 88 10.99 22.41 7.29
N PHE A 89 10.75 22.29 5.98
CA PHE A 89 9.54 22.76 5.32
C PHE A 89 8.25 22.22 5.97
N ILE A 90 8.16 20.90 6.19
CA ILE A 90 6.97 20.29 6.83
C ILE A 90 6.81 20.78 8.28
N THR A 91 7.93 20.96 8.99
CA THR A 91 7.91 21.47 10.38
C THR A 91 7.40 22.91 10.43
N ASP A 92 7.80 23.74 9.47
CA ASP A 92 7.37 25.14 9.36
C ASP A 92 5.87 25.21 9.05
N GLU A 93 5.36 24.44 8.08
CA GLU A 93 3.93 24.36 7.75
C GLU A 93 3.11 23.90 8.96
N PHE A 94 3.59 22.88 9.68
CA PHE A 94 2.91 22.36 10.87
C PHE A 94 2.89 23.39 12.01
N THR A 95 3.97 24.15 12.17
CA THR A 95 4.09 25.23 13.16
C THR A 95 3.11 26.36 12.85
N GLU A 96 3.03 26.77 11.58
CA GLU A 96 2.15 27.85 11.12
C GLU A 96 0.67 27.48 11.27
N LEU A 97 0.29 26.26 10.90
CA LEU A 97 -1.10 25.83 10.92
C LEU A 97 -1.61 25.52 12.33
N TYR A 98 -0.80 24.90 13.18
CA TYR A 98 -1.28 24.34 14.43
C TYR A 98 -0.72 25.04 15.67
N SER A 99 0.56 24.81 15.99
CA SER A 99 1.35 25.58 16.94
C SER A 99 2.80 25.09 16.98
N LYS A 100 3.67 25.91 17.57
CA LYS A 100 5.08 25.55 17.82
C LYS A 100 5.23 24.37 18.78
N GLU A 101 4.37 24.29 19.79
CA GLU A 101 4.38 23.21 20.78
C GLU A 101 4.07 21.87 20.11
N ALA A 102 3.02 21.81 19.28
CA ALA A 102 2.67 20.61 18.55
C ALA A 102 3.79 20.18 17.58
N ALA A 103 4.34 21.13 16.82
CA ALA A 103 5.44 20.87 15.89
C ALA A 103 6.69 20.33 16.60
N SER A 104 7.00 20.81 17.80
CA SER A 104 8.20 20.39 18.57
C SER A 104 8.20 18.91 18.97
N HIS A 105 7.03 18.26 18.95
CA HIS A 105 6.84 16.87 19.32
C HIS A 105 6.63 15.94 18.14
N VAL A 106 6.46 16.49 16.94
CA VAL A 106 6.32 15.72 15.70
C VAL A 106 7.69 15.36 15.14
N ARG A 107 7.87 14.10 14.79
CA ARG A 107 9.03 13.64 14.00
C ARG A 107 8.60 13.38 12.57
N THR A 108 9.17 14.14 11.64
CA THR A 108 8.82 14.07 10.23
C THR A 108 9.65 13.04 9.47
N PHE A 109 8.95 12.16 8.76
CA PHE A 109 9.53 11.16 7.85
C PHE A 109 9.01 11.42 6.43
N PRO A 110 9.79 12.11 5.57
CA PRO A 110 9.41 12.28 4.17
C PRO A 110 9.38 10.93 3.46
N PHE A 111 8.26 10.63 2.79
CA PHE A 111 8.15 9.47 1.89
C PHE A 111 8.63 9.87 0.51
N LEU A 112 9.70 9.24 0.03
CA LEU A 112 10.25 9.49 -1.30
C LEU A 112 9.51 8.66 -2.37
N PRO A 113 9.52 9.12 -3.64
CA PRO A 113 9.12 8.27 -4.76
C PRO A 113 9.91 6.96 -4.75
N ILE A 114 9.22 5.84 -5.01
CA ILE A 114 9.88 4.53 -5.10
C ILE A 114 10.85 4.47 -6.29
N SER A 115 11.86 3.61 -6.17
CA SER A 115 12.71 3.26 -7.31
C SER A 115 11.96 2.37 -8.30
N LEU A 116 12.48 2.26 -9.52
CA LEU A 116 11.96 1.31 -10.52
C LEU A 116 12.07 -0.15 -10.06
N SER A 117 13.10 -0.48 -9.26
CA SER A 117 13.23 -1.82 -8.67
C SER A 117 12.10 -2.11 -7.69
N THR A 118 11.80 -1.18 -6.78
CA THR A 118 10.68 -1.32 -5.84
C THR A 118 9.34 -1.34 -6.57
N ALA A 119 9.17 -0.60 -7.68
CA ALA A 119 8.00 -0.72 -8.53
C ALA A 119 7.85 -2.15 -9.07
N GLY A 120 8.94 -2.77 -9.54
CA GLY A 120 8.92 -4.17 -9.97
C GLY A 120 8.56 -5.15 -8.86
N ASP A 121 9.02 -4.91 -7.63
CA ASP A 121 8.64 -5.72 -6.47
C ASP A 121 7.16 -5.59 -6.12
N ILE A 122 6.60 -4.37 -6.22
CA ILE A 122 5.16 -4.13 -6.04
C ILE A 122 4.35 -4.90 -7.07
N VAL A 123 4.75 -4.90 -8.35
CA VAL A 123 4.09 -5.70 -9.39
C VAL A 123 4.02 -7.17 -8.96
N ARG A 124 5.14 -7.75 -8.55
CA ARG A 124 5.20 -9.17 -8.14
C ARG A 124 4.33 -9.46 -6.91
N VAL A 125 4.31 -8.57 -5.92
CA VAL A 125 3.45 -8.71 -4.74
C VAL A 125 1.97 -8.65 -5.14
N VAL A 126 1.58 -7.68 -5.95
CA VAL A 126 0.18 -7.50 -6.39
C VAL A 126 -0.28 -8.69 -7.23
N VAL A 127 0.55 -9.20 -8.14
CA VAL A 127 0.25 -10.41 -8.92
C VAL A 127 -0.02 -11.61 -7.99
N ARG A 128 0.80 -11.80 -6.96
CA ARG A 128 0.58 -12.88 -5.97
C ARG A 128 -0.72 -12.68 -5.19
N GLU A 129 -1.01 -11.45 -4.77
CA GLU A 129 -2.25 -11.11 -4.06
C GLU A 129 -3.50 -11.39 -4.90
N ILE A 130 -3.47 -11.07 -6.19
CA ILE A 130 -4.55 -11.38 -7.13
C ILE A 130 -4.76 -12.89 -7.22
N GLY A 131 -3.68 -13.66 -7.40
CA GLY A 131 -3.75 -15.13 -7.42
C GLY A 131 -4.36 -15.72 -6.15
N CYS A 132 -4.01 -15.18 -4.98
CA CYS A 132 -4.56 -15.60 -3.68
C CYS A 132 -6.02 -15.18 -3.48
N SER A 133 -6.46 -14.07 -4.08
CA SER A 133 -7.80 -13.49 -3.87
C SER A 133 -8.82 -13.91 -4.95
N ALA A 134 -8.37 -14.60 -6.00
CA ALA A 134 -9.24 -15.10 -7.06
C ALA A 134 -10.29 -16.09 -6.51
N PRO A 135 -11.51 -16.17 -7.09
CA PRO A 135 -12.56 -17.10 -6.65
C PRO A 135 -12.09 -18.56 -6.60
N GLN A 136 -11.22 -18.94 -7.53
CA GLN A 136 -10.43 -20.16 -7.47
C GLN A 136 -8.97 -19.73 -7.28
N PRO A 137 -8.35 -19.98 -6.11
CA PRO A 137 -6.98 -19.55 -5.87
C PRO A 137 -6.02 -20.12 -6.91
N LEU A 138 -5.07 -19.30 -7.37
CA LEU A 138 -4.06 -19.64 -8.37
C LEU A 138 -2.67 -19.30 -7.83
N CYS A 139 -1.68 -20.12 -8.19
CA CYS A 139 -0.27 -19.80 -7.97
C CYS A 139 0.19 -18.92 -9.14
N LEU A 140 -0.04 -17.61 -9.03
CA LEU A 140 0.25 -16.65 -10.09
C LEU A 140 1.66 -16.07 -9.93
N THR A 141 2.47 -16.20 -10.98
CA THR A 141 3.79 -15.57 -11.11
C THR A 141 3.84 -14.66 -12.34
N ILE A 142 4.86 -13.81 -12.44
CA ILE A 142 5.06 -12.91 -13.57
C ILE A 142 6.54 -12.87 -13.93
N ASN A 143 6.85 -12.94 -15.22
CA ASN A 143 8.23 -12.89 -15.70
C ASN A 143 8.79 -11.45 -15.69
N ASP A 144 10.12 -11.32 -15.72
CA ASP A 144 10.77 -10.02 -15.60
C ASP A 144 10.45 -9.07 -16.76
N SER A 145 10.27 -9.58 -17.97
CA SER A 145 9.88 -8.76 -19.13
C SER A 145 8.50 -8.13 -18.96
N ALA A 146 7.52 -8.87 -18.44
CA ALA A 146 6.18 -8.36 -18.13
C ALA A 146 6.20 -7.40 -16.94
N VAL A 147 7.04 -7.64 -15.92
CA VAL A 147 7.27 -6.69 -14.83
C VAL A 147 7.78 -5.36 -15.39
N LEU A 148 8.83 -5.39 -16.22
CA LEU A 148 9.39 -4.18 -16.83
C LEU A 148 8.37 -3.44 -17.69
N TRP A 149 7.54 -4.16 -18.43
CA TRP A 149 6.47 -3.56 -19.24
C TRP A 149 5.45 -2.78 -18.38
N LEU A 150 5.00 -3.37 -17.26
CA LEU A 150 4.08 -2.71 -16.32
C LEU A 150 4.72 -1.50 -15.62
N VAL A 151 6.00 -1.62 -15.26
CA VAL A 151 6.75 -0.52 -14.64
C VAL A 151 6.93 0.64 -15.63
N GLU A 152 7.28 0.37 -16.88
CA GLU A 152 7.44 1.43 -17.90
C GLU A 152 6.11 2.15 -18.16
N LYS A 153 5.00 1.41 -18.19
CA LYS A 153 3.64 1.99 -18.35
C LYS A 153 3.25 2.96 -17.23
N THR A 154 3.75 2.74 -16.02
CA THR A 154 3.40 3.54 -14.82
C THR A 154 4.46 4.58 -14.45
N LYS A 155 5.61 4.59 -15.11
CA LYS A 155 6.77 5.43 -14.80
C LYS A 155 6.46 6.92 -14.68
N MET A 156 5.62 7.45 -15.56
CA MET A 156 5.24 8.87 -15.56
C MET A 156 4.36 9.25 -14.37
N LEU A 157 3.70 8.27 -13.74
CA LEU A 157 2.81 8.46 -12.58
C LEU A 157 3.54 8.28 -11.24
N LEU A 158 4.71 7.63 -11.22
CA LEU A 158 5.46 7.37 -9.99
C LEU A 158 5.76 8.62 -9.13
N PRO A 159 6.09 9.79 -9.70
CA PRO A 159 6.33 10.98 -8.89
C PRO A 159 5.09 11.48 -8.13
N ALA A 160 3.89 11.21 -8.63
CA ALA A 160 2.63 11.73 -8.08
C ALA A 160 1.87 10.67 -7.26
N GLU A 161 1.71 9.46 -7.82
CA GLU A 161 0.90 8.38 -7.24
C GLU A 161 1.76 7.24 -6.68
N ASN A 162 3.08 7.27 -6.89
CA ASN A 162 4.04 6.34 -6.31
C ASN A 162 3.62 4.86 -6.53
N GLY A 163 3.81 3.99 -5.54
CA GLY A 163 3.42 2.57 -5.62
C GLY A 163 1.93 2.32 -5.88
N ARG A 164 1.06 3.30 -5.64
CA ARG A 164 -0.39 3.16 -5.90
C ARG A 164 -0.67 3.05 -7.40
N ALA A 165 0.03 3.83 -8.24
CA ALA A 165 -0.11 3.73 -9.69
C ALA A 165 0.31 2.35 -10.21
N VAL A 166 1.41 1.82 -9.69
CA VAL A 166 1.92 0.49 -10.04
C VAL A 166 0.90 -0.59 -9.66
N ALA A 167 0.40 -0.55 -8.43
CA ALA A 167 -0.56 -1.53 -7.95
C ALA A 167 -1.89 -1.47 -8.71
N PHE A 168 -2.39 -0.26 -9.00
CA PHE A 168 -3.62 -0.06 -9.76
C PHE A 168 -3.49 -0.58 -11.20
N GLU A 169 -2.44 -0.18 -11.92
CA GLU A 169 -2.23 -0.64 -13.31
C GLU A 169 -2.00 -2.15 -13.36
N THR A 170 -1.24 -2.70 -12.41
CA THR A 170 -1.04 -4.16 -12.31
C THR A 170 -2.37 -4.89 -12.14
N LYS A 171 -3.22 -4.43 -11.20
CA LYS A 171 -4.56 -5.02 -11.02
C LYS A 171 -5.39 -4.95 -12.30
N LEU A 172 -5.48 -3.77 -12.90
CA LEU A 172 -6.24 -3.55 -14.13
C LEU A 172 -5.83 -4.52 -15.25
N GLN A 173 -4.53 -4.67 -15.49
CA GLN A 173 -4.04 -5.54 -16.58
C GLN A 173 -4.19 -7.03 -16.24
N VAL A 174 -3.90 -7.42 -14.99
CA VAL A 174 -3.89 -8.84 -14.60
C VAL A 174 -5.30 -9.38 -14.40
N GLU A 175 -6.22 -8.59 -13.84
CA GLU A 175 -7.62 -8.99 -13.69
C GLU A 175 -8.28 -9.19 -15.06
N ALA A 176 -8.02 -8.30 -16.04
CA ALA A 176 -8.51 -8.47 -17.41
C ALA A 176 -8.00 -9.78 -18.05
N LEU A 177 -6.72 -10.12 -17.89
CA LEU A 177 -6.16 -11.38 -18.40
C LEU A 177 -6.80 -12.61 -17.72
N LEU A 178 -7.07 -12.53 -16.42
CA LEU A 178 -7.71 -13.62 -15.69
C LEU A 178 -9.16 -13.82 -16.13
N GLU A 179 -9.91 -12.75 -16.36
CA GLU A 179 -11.27 -12.83 -16.88
C GLU A 179 -11.30 -13.52 -18.26
N GLU A 180 -10.41 -13.13 -19.18
CA GLU A 180 -10.29 -13.75 -20.49
C GLU A 180 -9.96 -15.25 -20.39
N VAL A 181 -9.02 -15.62 -19.53
CA VAL A 181 -8.60 -17.02 -19.38
C VAL A 181 -9.62 -17.86 -18.60
N MET A 182 -10.37 -17.29 -17.67
CA MET A 182 -11.49 -17.99 -17.02
C MET A 182 -12.65 -18.19 -17.99
N ALA A 183 -12.94 -17.22 -18.86
CA ALA A 183 -13.94 -17.36 -19.92
C ALA A 183 -13.54 -18.42 -20.96
N ASN A 184 -12.26 -18.47 -21.35
CA ASN A 184 -11.75 -19.41 -22.35
C ASN A 184 -11.50 -20.83 -21.82
N ASN A 185 -11.11 -21.01 -20.55
CA ASN A 185 -10.99 -22.34 -19.92
C ASN A 185 -12.35 -23.03 -19.70
N ALA A 186 -13.48 -22.32 -19.84
CA ALA A 186 -14.80 -22.95 -19.92
C ALA A 186 -15.01 -23.71 -21.24
N LEU A 187 -14.08 -23.59 -22.22
CA LEU A 187 -14.25 -24.12 -23.57
C LEU A 187 -13.14 -25.08 -24.04
N GLU A 188 -11.88 -25.01 -23.62
CA GLU A 188 -10.85 -25.97 -24.12
C GLU A 188 -9.76 -26.35 -23.11
N GLY A 189 -9.57 -27.66 -22.93
CA GLY A 189 -8.38 -28.26 -22.32
C GLY A 189 -7.21 -28.27 -23.31
N GLY A 190 -6.53 -27.13 -23.45
CA GLY A 190 -5.33 -27.01 -24.27
C GLY A 190 -4.07 -27.45 -23.53
N THR A 191 -3.41 -28.49 -24.01
CA THR A 191 -2.10 -28.94 -23.52
C THR A 191 -1.03 -27.96 -24.00
N ILE A 192 -0.45 -27.18 -23.08
CA ILE A 192 0.73 -26.35 -23.36
C ILE A 192 1.97 -27.16 -22.95
N THR A 193 2.82 -27.51 -23.91
CA THR A 193 4.13 -28.14 -23.68
C THR A 193 5.17 -27.07 -23.39
N THR A 194 5.54 -26.87 -22.13
CA THR A 194 6.55 -25.87 -21.75
C THR A 194 7.44 -26.35 -20.62
N ASP A 195 8.54 -27.03 -20.95
CA ASP A 195 9.63 -27.30 -19.99
C ASP A 195 10.52 -26.06 -19.73
N GLU A 196 10.29 -24.94 -20.41
CA GLU A 196 11.15 -23.73 -20.34
C GLU A 196 10.52 -22.50 -19.65
N ILE A 197 9.28 -22.57 -19.13
CA ILE A 197 8.54 -21.38 -18.63
C ILE A 197 8.36 -21.37 -17.09
N TYR A 198 9.06 -22.23 -16.36
CA TYR A 198 8.93 -22.29 -14.89
C TYR A 198 10.19 -21.81 -14.20
N MET A 199 10.26 -20.51 -13.92
CA MET A 199 11.17 -19.96 -12.92
C MET A 199 10.42 -19.60 -11.65
N ASP A 200 10.91 -20.11 -10.52
CA ASP A 200 10.61 -19.72 -9.13
C ASP A 200 9.15 -19.73 -8.68
N VAL A 201 8.44 -20.82 -8.96
CA VAL A 201 7.29 -21.18 -8.10
C VAL A 201 7.87 -21.94 -6.92
N ALA A 202 7.70 -21.42 -5.70
CA ALA A 202 7.96 -22.20 -4.49
C ALA A 202 7.31 -23.57 -4.66
N GLU A 203 8.09 -24.66 -4.49
CA GLU A 203 7.69 -26.05 -4.72
C GLU A 203 6.37 -26.46 -4.01
N THR A 204 5.89 -25.62 -3.08
CA THR A 204 4.81 -25.85 -2.13
C THR A 204 3.43 -25.32 -2.54
N CYS A 205 3.26 -24.66 -3.69
CA CYS A 205 1.94 -24.11 -4.04
C CYS A 205 1.01 -25.19 -4.61
N SER A 206 -0.08 -25.50 -3.88
CA SER A 206 -1.03 -26.59 -4.15
C SER A 206 -2.11 -26.26 -5.18
N TYR A 207 -2.13 -25.04 -5.71
CA TYR A 207 -3.12 -24.57 -6.68
C TYR A 207 -2.57 -24.63 -8.12
N ARG A 208 -3.45 -24.40 -9.11
CA ARG A 208 -3.06 -24.32 -10.52
C ARG A 208 -2.00 -23.22 -10.69
N ARG A 209 -0.89 -23.56 -11.33
CA ARG A 209 0.23 -22.64 -11.57
C ARG A 209 0.02 -21.89 -12.87
N CYS A 210 0.12 -20.57 -12.80
CA CYS A 210 0.00 -19.68 -13.95
C CYS A 210 1.13 -18.67 -13.94
N THR A 211 1.65 -18.35 -15.12
CA THR A 211 2.72 -17.38 -15.30
C THR A 211 2.29 -16.34 -16.31
N ILE A 212 2.39 -15.09 -15.92
CA ILE A 212 2.18 -13.93 -16.77
C ILE A 212 3.48 -13.62 -17.51
N LEU A 213 3.38 -13.46 -18.82
CA LEU A 213 4.51 -13.22 -19.70
C LEU A 213 4.17 -12.12 -20.71
N LEU A 214 5.21 -11.50 -21.26
CA LEU A 214 5.10 -10.57 -22.36
C LEU A 214 5.38 -11.33 -23.67
N GLU A 215 4.43 -11.31 -24.60
CA GLU A 215 4.58 -11.91 -25.92
C GLU A 215 5.40 -11.03 -26.86
N GLY A 216 5.89 -11.60 -27.96
CA GLY A 216 6.75 -10.89 -28.93
C GLY A 216 6.07 -9.71 -29.64
N ASN A 217 4.73 -9.63 -29.61
CA ASN A 217 3.94 -8.50 -30.10
C ASN A 217 3.79 -7.36 -29.07
N GLY A 218 4.35 -7.51 -27.86
CA GLY A 218 4.26 -6.54 -26.77
C GLY A 218 2.96 -6.58 -25.96
N THR A 219 2.14 -7.63 -26.08
CA THR A 219 0.95 -7.84 -25.24
C THR A 219 1.26 -8.76 -24.07
N LEU A 220 0.60 -8.54 -22.95
CA LEU A 220 0.64 -9.47 -21.82
C LEU A 220 -0.21 -10.71 -22.14
N ALA A 221 0.27 -11.87 -21.72
CA ALA A 221 -0.43 -13.14 -21.80
C ALA A 221 -0.26 -13.91 -20.50
N ILE A 222 -1.12 -14.90 -20.27
CA ILE A 222 -1.04 -15.80 -19.12
C ILE A 222 -1.05 -17.25 -19.60
N ALA A 223 -0.05 -18.01 -19.17
CA ALA A 223 0.05 -19.44 -19.43
C ALA A 223 -0.15 -20.20 -18.12
N CYS A 224 -1.09 -21.15 -18.10
CA CYS A 224 -1.37 -21.97 -16.93
C CYS A 224 -1.05 -23.44 -17.20
N GLN A 225 -0.46 -24.14 -16.24
CA GLN A 225 -0.33 -25.60 -16.28
C GLN A 225 -1.73 -26.23 -16.41
N GLY A 226 -1.85 -27.23 -17.28
CA GLY A 226 -3.04 -28.07 -17.34
C GLY A 226 -3.23 -28.81 -16.02
N THR A 227 -4.47 -29.04 -15.59
CA THR A 227 -4.79 -29.87 -14.42
C THR A 227 -4.55 -31.34 -14.77
N GLY A 228 -3.29 -31.76 -14.80
CA GLY A 228 -2.89 -33.15 -15.00
C GLY A 228 -2.13 -33.65 -13.78
N THR A 229 -2.60 -34.74 -13.18
CA THR A 229 -1.83 -35.50 -12.19
C THR A 229 -0.52 -35.94 -12.81
N HIS A 230 0.60 -35.36 -12.38
CA HIS A 230 1.91 -35.87 -12.74
C HIS A 230 2.13 -37.20 -11.99
N THR A 231 1.83 -38.34 -12.63
CA THR A 231 2.40 -39.62 -12.21
C THR A 231 3.90 -39.56 -12.41
N ARG A 232 4.61 -39.50 -11.27
CA ARG A 232 6.07 -39.60 -11.19
C ARG A 232 6.47 -40.96 -11.80
N VAL A 233 7.03 -40.96 -13.00
CA VAL A 233 7.68 -42.15 -13.55
C VAL A 233 8.98 -42.30 -12.78
N SER A 234 9.07 -43.32 -11.93
CA SER A 234 10.34 -43.73 -11.33
C SER A 234 11.22 -44.31 -12.43
N SER A 235 12.32 -43.63 -12.75
CA SER A 235 13.43 -44.26 -13.47
C SER A 235 14.07 -45.28 -12.52
N GLY A 236 14.00 -46.55 -12.92
CA GLY A 236 14.85 -47.62 -12.37
C GLY A 236 16.31 -47.44 -12.76
#